data_AF-A0A960CB88-F1
#
_entry.id   AF-A0A960CB88-F1
#
_cell.length_a   1.000
_cell.length_b   1.000
_cell.length_c   1.000
_cell.angle_alpha   90.00
_cell.angle_beta   90.00
_cell.angle_gamma   90.00
#
_symmetry.space_group_name_H-M   'P 1'
#
loop_
_entity.id
_entity.type
_entity.pdbx_description
1 polymer ?
#
loop_
_entity_poly.entity_id
_entity_poly.type
_entity_poly.pdbx_seq_one_letter_code
_entity_poly.pdbx_strand_id
1 'polypeptide(L)'
;VEAMSQAQGLASGPGLLIFISLSMPQPTLQRLIDQAARAQASIVLRGFADGSLRTTVAQVQRLIGDRQVAVQIDPQAFDRYAVTRVPAFVLVRDGARPVACAGGSCASAEGFLRTSGDVSLDYALEYMRRWAPGFGPAADTFLKRIRG
;
A
#
# COMPACT_ATOMS: atom_id res chain seq x y z
N VAL A 1 14.63 -27.04 -12.45
CA VAL A 1 13.48 -26.12 -12.21
C VAL A 1 13.80 -25.28 -10.97
N GLU A 2 14.80 -24.42 -11.03
CA GLU A 2 15.33 -23.70 -9.84
C GLU A 2 15.50 -22.20 -10.06
N ALA A 3 15.32 -21.70 -11.28
CA ALA A 3 15.54 -20.31 -11.62
C ALA A 3 14.36 -19.37 -11.28
N MET A 4 13.23 -19.89 -10.78
CA MET A 4 12.01 -19.08 -10.54
C MET A 4 11.72 -18.76 -9.06
N SER A 5 12.54 -19.22 -8.10
CA SER A 5 12.35 -18.88 -6.68
C SER A 5 13.03 -17.58 -6.23
N GLN A 6 13.88 -16.98 -7.07
CA GLN A 6 14.72 -15.85 -6.62
C GLN A 6 14.04 -14.48 -6.70
N ALA A 7 12.80 -14.39 -7.19
CA ALA A 7 11.97 -13.18 -7.08
C ALA A 7 11.05 -13.19 -5.83
N GLN A 8 11.17 -14.19 -4.96
CA GLN A 8 10.29 -14.42 -3.81
C GLN A 8 10.85 -13.87 -2.48
N GLY A 9 11.93 -13.08 -2.54
CA GLY A 9 12.69 -12.61 -1.38
C GLY A 9 12.38 -11.19 -0.91
N LEU A 10 11.14 -10.69 -1.02
CA LEU A 10 10.78 -9.41 -0.42
C LEU A 10 9.60 -9.57 0.56
N ALA A 11 9.99 -9.54 1.85
CA ALA A 11 9.21 -9.52 3.09
C ALA A 11 8.63 -10.87 3.55
N SER A 12 9.40 -11.60 4.35
CA SER A 12 8.83 -12.41 5.44
C SER A 12 8.23 -11.44 6.46
N GLY A 13 6.92 -11.22 6.39
CA GLY A 13 6.22 -10.24 7.22
C GLY A 13 4.95 -9.69 6.55
N PRO A 14 4.04 -9.10 7.33
CA PRO A 14 2.86 -8.43 6.79
C PRO A 14 3.28 -7.23 5.93
N GLY A 15 2.56 -7.01 4.82
CA GLY A 15 2.79 -5.91 3.90
C GLY A 15 1.79 -4.78 4.10
N LEU A 16 2.22 -3.53 4.00
CA LEU A 16 1.33 -2.37 4.05
C LEU A 16 1.47 -1.58 2.75
N LEU A 17 0.34 -1.41 2.07
CA LEU A 17 0.23 -0.72 0.79
C LEU A 17 -0.71 0.49 0.94
N ILE A 18 -0.31 1.63 0.39
CA ILE A 18 -1.09 2.86 0.44
C ILE A 18 -1.36 3.32 -0.98
N PHE A 19 -2.63 3.28 -1.36
CA PHE A 19 -3.13 3.61 -2.68
C PHE A 19 -3.48 5.09 -2.73
N ILE A 20 -2.84 5.83 -3.63
CA ILE A 20 -3.04 7.28 -3.76
C ILE A 20 -3.28 7.68 -5.22
N SER A 21 -3.75 8.92 -5.42
CA SER A 21 -3.79 9.57 -6.73
C SER A 21 -3.06 10.90 -6.67
N LEU A 22 -2.29 11.22 -7.71
CA LEU A 22 -1.62 12.52 -7.83
C LEU A 22 -2.59 13.70 -8.07
N SER A 23 -3.87 13.42 -8.32
CA SER A 23 -4.94 14.42 -8.34
C SER A 23 -5.39 14.89 -6.94
N MET A 24 -4.89 14.25 -5.87
CA MET A 24 -5.19 14.64 -4.50
C MET A 24 -4.46 15.93 -4.10
N PRO A 25 -4.96 16.66 -3.09
CA PRO A 25 -4.26 17.84 -2.57
C PRO A 25 -2.83 17.52 -2.11
N GLN A 26 -1.88 18.38 -2.49
CA GLN A 26 -0.47 18.23 -2.15
C GLN A 26 -0.20 18.06 -0.65
N PRO A 27 -0.87 18.78 0.28
CA PRO A 27 -0.67 18.56 1.71
C PRO A 27 -1.05 17.15 2.17
N THR A 28 -2.10 16.56 1.59
CA THR A 28 -2.52 15.19 1.91
C THR A 28 -1.50 14.17 1.38
N LEU A 29 -0.99 14.37 0.15
CA LEU A 29 0.04 13.51 -0.42
C LEU A 29 1.33 13.51 0.42
N GLN A 30 1.79 14.69 0.85
CA GLN A 30 2.97 14.82 1.71
C GLN A 30 2.79 14.07 3.02
N ARG A 31 1.64 14.25 3.71
CA ARG A 31 1.34 13.52 4.95
C ARG A 31 1.36 12.00 4.73
N LEU A 32 0.73 11.52 3.66
CA LEU A 32 0.68 10.08 3.36
C LEU A 32 2.07 9.50 3.09
N ILE A 33 2.92 10.22 2.38
CA ILE A 33 4.30 9.79 2.09
C ILE A 33 5.16 9.81 3.36
N ASP A 34 5.02 10.83 4.21
CA ASP A 34 5.68 10.87 5.51
C ASP A 34 5.28 9.67 6.39
N GLN A 35 3.98 9.33 6.41
CA GLN A 35 3.47 8.19 7.15
C GLN A 35 3.93 6.86 6.53
N ALA A 36 3.99 6.77 5.21
CA ALA A 36 4.49 5.59 4.50
C ALA A 36 5.96 5.33 4.82
N ALA A 37 6.79 6.38 4.84
CA ALA A 37 8.21 6.29 5.18
C ALA A 37 8.41 5.73 6.59
N ARG A 38 7.68 6.27 7.58
CA ARG A 38 7.75 5.80 8.97
C ARG A 38 7.27 4.37 9.13
N ALA A 39 6.19 4.00 8.45
CA ALA A 39 5.65 2.65 8.51
C ALA A 39 6.44 1.62 7.67
N GLN A 40 7.37 2.06 6.83
CA GLN A 40 7.99 1.27 5.76
C GLN A 40 6.95 0.65 4.82
N ALA A 41 5.92 1.43 4.51
CA ALA A 41 4.85 1.06 3.60
C ALA A 41 5.20 1.43 2.15
N SER A 42 4.61 0.70 1.20
CA SER A 42 4.74 1.01 -0.22
C SER A 42 3.56 1.85 -0.71
N ILE A 43 3.86 2.89 -1.49
CA ILE A 43 2.86 3.70 -2.18
C ILE A 43 2.53 3.03 -3.52
N VAL A 44 1.23 2.92 -3.83
CA VAL A 44 0.74 2.36 -5.08
C VAL A 44 -0.06 3.42 -5.84
N LEU A 45 0.34 3.67 -7.08
CA LEU A 45 -0.30 4.57 -8.02
C LEU A 45 -1.02 3.77 -9.10
N ARG A 46 -2.22 4.20 -9.48
CA ARG A 46 -3.01 3.51 -10.52
C ARG A 46 -2.40 3.68 -11.90
N GLY A 47 -1.80 4.84 -12.15
CA GLY A 47 -1.27 5.19 -13.45
C GLY A 47 -0.44 6.46 -13.39
N PHE A 48 -0.18 7.03 -14.56
CA PHE A 48 0.67 8.20 -14.71
C PHE A 48 -0.10 9.51 -14.46
N ALA A 49 0.55 10.47 -13.83
CA ALA A 49 0.11 11.86 -13.86
C ALA A 49 0.17 12.38 -15.30
N ASP A 50 -0.94 12.97 -15.75
CA ASP A 50 -1.09 13.58 -17.08
C ASP A 50 -0.68 12.67 -18.24
N GLY A 51 -0.81 11.34 -18.08
CA GLY A 51 -0.41 10.36 -19.10
C GLY A 51 1.11 10.24 -19.33
N SER A 52 1.94 10.88 -18.49
CA SER A 52 3.39 10.93 -18.66
C SER A 52 4.12 10.30 -17.48
N LEU A 53 4.87 9.22 -17.75
CA LEU A 53 5.75 8.60 -16.75
C LEU A 53 6.77 9.62 -16.20
N ARG A 54 7.34 10.46 -17.07
CA ARG A 54 8.32 11.48 -16.65
C ARG A 54 7.71 12.47 -15.67
N THR A 55 6.50 12.96 -15.95
CA THR A 55 5.78 13.89 -15.07
C THR A 55 5.47 13.23 -13.73
N THR A 56 5.02 11.98 -13.76
CA THR A 56 4.74 11.16 -12.58
C THR A 56 5.98 11.04 -11.70
N VAL A 57 7.11 10.62 -12.27
CA VAL A 57 8.36 10.45 -11.54
C VAL A 57 8.82 11.79 -10.94
N ALA A 58 8.77 12.89 -11.69
CA ALA A 58 9.16 14.19 -11.20
C ALA A 58 8.27 14.69 -10.04
N GLN A 59 6.95 14.51 -10.14
CA GLN A 59 6.03 14.86 -9.05
C GLN A 59 6.26 13.99 -7.82
N VAL A 60 6.37 12.68 -8.00
CA VAL A 60 6.63 11.73 -6.92
C VAL A 60 7.96 12.03 -6.24
N GLN A 61 9.04 12.26 -6.99
CA GLN A 61 10.35 12.62 -6.44
C GLN A 61 10.30 13.90 -5.61
N ARG A 62 9.57 14.93 -6.07
CA ARG A 62 9.37 16.16 -5.30
C ARG A 62 8.59 15.94 -4.00
N LEU A 63 7.64 15.00 -4.00
CA LEU A 63 6.84 14.68 -2.83
C LEU A 63 7.61 13.81 -1.82
N ILE A 64 8.39 12.84 -2.30
CA ILE A 64 9.23 11.97 -1.47
C ILE A 64 10.39 12.77 -0.86
N GLY A 65 11.07 13.59 -1.67
CA GLY A 65 12.34 14.22 -1.27
C GLY A 65 13.38 13.15 -0.95
N ASP A 66 14.01 13.24 0.22
CA ASP A 66 15.06 12.31 0.68
C ASP A 66 14.53 11.07 1.42
N ARG A 67 13.21 10.91 1.50
CA ARG A 67 12.58 9.81 2.25
C ARG A 67 12.74 8.49 1.50
N GLN A 68 13.01 7.42 2.25
CA GLN A 68 13.05 6.07 1.70
C GLN A 68 11.64 5.48 1.68
N VAL A 69 10.93 5.67 0.57
CA VAL A 69 9.59 5.12 0.34
C VAL A 69 9.55 4.38 -0.99
N ALA A 70 9.08 3.13 -0.96
CA ALA A 70 8.86 2.38 -2.18
C ALA A 70 7.62 2.92 -2.90
N VAL A 71 7.74 3.29 -4.17
CA VAL A 71 6.61 3.69 -5.01
C VAL A 71 6.48 2.76 -6.20
N GLN A 72 5.26 2.30 -6.43
CA GLN A 72 4.93 1.36 -7.48
C GLN A 72 3.75 1.91 -8.29
N ILE A 73 3.81 1.74 -9.62
CA ILE A 73 2.71 2.06 -10.52
C ILE A 73 2.12 0.71 -10.96
N ASP A 74 1.01 0.32 -10.33
CA ASP A 74 0.37 -0.97 -10.56
C ASP A 74 -1.16 -0.78 -10.64
N PRO A 75 -1.74 -0.57 -11.83
CA PRO A 75 -3.19 -0.52 -12.01
C PRO A 75 -3.87 -1.83 -11.60
N GLN A 76 -3.22 -2.97 -11.81
CA GLN A 76 -3.79 -4.28 -11.49
C GLN A 76 -3.90 -4.50 -9.98
N ALA A 77 -3.06 -3.86 -9.18
CA ALA A 77 -3.20 -3.87 -7.72
C ALA A 77 -4.50 -3.19 -7.26
N PHE A 78 -4.96 -2.12 -7.94
CA PHE A 78 -6.24 -1.48 -7.60
C PHE A 78 -7.40 -2.46 -7.79
N ASP A 79 -7.39 -3.20 -8.89
CA ASP A 79 -8.41 -4.21 -9.17
C ASP A 79 -8.29 -5.39 -8.20
N ARG A 80 -7.06 -5.89 -7.95
CA ARG A 80 -6.76 -7.01 -7.05
C ARG A 80 -7.29 -6.78 -5.63
N TYR A 81 -7.17 -5.56 -5.12
CA TYR A 81 -7.63 -5.21 -3.77
C TYR A 81 -8.99 -4.48 -3.75
N ALA A 82 -9.68 -4.43 -4.90
CA ALA A 82 -10.96 -3.73 -5.06
C ALA A 82 -10.94 -2.28 -4.54
N VAL A 83 -9.87 -1.54 -4.84
CA VAL A 83 -9.69 -0.13 -4.47
C VAL A 83 -10.41 0.75 -5.49
N THR A 84 -11.58 1.26 -5.11
CA THR A 84 -12.39 2.15 -5.95
C THR A 84 -12.27 3.63 -5.56
N ARG A 85 -11.73 3.92 -4.38
CA ARG A 85 -11.57 5.27 -3.83
C ARG A 85 -10.17 5.43 -3.23
N VAL A 86 -9.62 6.63 -3.35
CA VAL A 86 -8.33 7.02 -2.76
C VAL A 86 -8.52 8.21 -1.81
N PRO A 87 -7.71 8.32 -0.74
CA PRO A 87 -6.67 7.38 -0.35
C PRO A 87 -7.25 6.07 0.21
N ALA A 88 -6.56 4.96 -0.03
CA ALA A 88 -6.90 3.66 0.54
C ALA A 88 -5.66 2.98 1.12
N PHE A 89 -5.88 2.22 2.19
CA PHE A 89 -4.84 1.50 2.91
C PHE A 89 -5.17 0.02 2.84
N VAL A 90 -4.20 -0.79 2.43
CA VAL A 90 -4.34 -2.24 2.31
C VAL A 90 -3.27 -2.89 3.16
N LEU A 91 -3.71 -3.69 4.12
CA LEU A 91 -2.86 -4.51 4.97
C LEU A 91 -2.91 -5.95 4.46
N VAL A 92 -1.78 -6.49 4.06
CA VAL A 92 -1.61 -7.85 3.57
C VAL A 92 -1.03 -8.71 4.68
N ARG A 93 -1.62 -9.88 4.91
CA ARG A 93 -1.15 -10.82 5.94
C ARG A 93 0.19 -11.42 5.54
N ASP A 94 1.03 -11.74 6.52
CA ASP A 94 2.27 -12.47 6.30
C ASP A 94 1.99 -13.82 5.59
N GLY A 95 2.80 -14.16 4.59
CA GLY A 95 2.62 -15.35 3.75
C GLY A 95 1.42 -15.31 2.79
N ALA A 96 0.59 -14.26 2.80
CA ALA A 96 -0.46 -14.09 1.79
C ALA A 96 0.18 -13.67 0.48
N ARG A 97 0.48 -14.65 -0.38
CA ARG A 97 0.93 -14.38 -1.73
C ARG A 97 -0.21 -13.67 -2.48
N PRO A 98 0.00 -12.47 -3.04
CA PRO A 98 -0.99 -11.87 -3.92
C PRO A 98 -1.15 -12.79 -5.12
N VAL A 99 -2.21 -13.58 -5.13
CA VAL A 99 -2.51 -14.45 -6.27
C VAL A 99 -2.90 -13.51 -7.40
N ALA A 100 -2.09 -13.47 -8.48
CA ALA A 100 -2.51 -12.83 -9.71
C ALA A 100 -3.86 -13.43 -10.11
N CYS A 101 -4.82 -12.60 -10.51
CA CYS A 101 -6.17 -13.05 -10.84
C CYS A 101 -6.14 -13.91 -12.12
N ALA A 102 -5.71 -15.16 -12.00
CA ALA A 102 -5.75 -16.15 -13.04
C ALA A 102 -7.08 -16.90 -12.89
N GLY A 103 -8.06 -16.60 -13.75
CA GLY A 103 -9.30 -17.37 -13.86
C GLY A 103 -10.53 -16.83 -13.10
N GLY A 104 -10.58 -15.54 -12.76
CA GLY A 104 -11.82 -14.90 -12.29
C GLY A 104 -12.06 -14.91 -10.78
N SER A 105 -11.17 -15.50 -9.97
CA SER A 105 -11.10 -15.21 -8.54
C SER A 105 -9.80 -14.47 -8.21
N CYS A 106 -9.94 -13.21 -7.80
CA CYS A 106 -8.85 -12.45 -7.21
C CYS A 106 -8.66 -12.90 -5.75
N ALA A 107 -7.43 -12.72 -5.24
CA ALA A 107 -6.96 -13.07 -3.89
C ALA A 107 -8.08 -13.25 -2.86
N SER A 108 -8.08 -14.39 -2.13
CA SER A 108 -9.11 -14.65 -1.12
C SER A 108 -9.19 -13.46 -0.15
N ALA A 109 -10.42 -13.01 0.14
CA ALA A 109 -10.69 -11.89 1.05
C ALA A 109 -10.11 -12.08 2.47
N GLU A 110 -9.54 -13.26 2.74
CA GLU A 110 -8.88 -13.63 4.00
C GLU A 110 -7.40 -13.20 4.05
N GLY A 111 -6.78 -12.90 2.90
CA GLY A 111 -5.36 -12.57 2.79
C GLY A 111 -5.01 -11.08 2.97
N PHE A 112 -5.99 -10.19 2.83
CA PHE A 112 -5.78 -8.75 2.96
C PHE A 112 -7.00 -8.04 3.56
N LEU A 113 -6.77 -6.85 4.10
CA LEU A 113 -7.79 -5.95 4.61
C LEU A 113 -7.61 -4.58 3.99
N ARG A 114 -8.69 -4.02 3.45
CA ARG A 114 -8.71 -2.68 2.86
C ARG A 114 -9.57 -1.75 3.68
N THR A 115 -9.08 -0.53 3.90
CA THR A 115 -9.90 0.61 4.32
C THR A 115 -9.63 1.79 3.38
N SER A 116 -10.59 2.71 3.25
CA SER A 116 -10.49 3.86 2.36
C SER A 116 -11.15 5.07 2.99
N GLY A 117 -10.49 6.23 2.91
CA GLY A 117 -10.93 7.48 3.50
C GLY A 117 -9.76 8.43 3.77
N ASP A 118 -10.01 9.75 3.78
CA ASP A 118 -9.00 10.77 4.10
C ASP A 118 -8.74 10.80 5.61
N VAL A 119 -8.08 9.75 6.09
CA VAL A 119 -7.70 9.55 7.49
C VAL A 119 -6.21 9.33 7.59
N SER A 120 -5.67 9.53 8.79
CA SER A 120 -4.27 9.23 9.07
C SER A 120 -4.02 7.71 9.02
N LEU A 121 -2.78 7.31 8.69
CA LEU A 121 -2.41 5.90 8.64
C LEU A 121 -2.57 5.19 9.99
N ASP A 122 -2.24 5.86 11.09
CA ASP A 122 -2.45 5.36 12.46
C ASP A 122 -3.93 5.07 12.73
N TYR A 123 -4.83 6.01 12.37
CA TYR A 123 -6.27 5.81 12.51
C TYR A 123 -6.76 4.65 11.66
N ALA A 124 -6.30 4.54 10.41
CA ALA A 124 -6.64 3.44 9.51
C ALA A 124 -6.24 2.08 10.10
N LEU A 125 -5.03 1.97 10.66
CA LEU A 125 -4.53 0.74 11.28
C LEU A 125 -5.28 0.38 12.58
N GLU A 126 -5.62 1.37 13.41
CA GLU A 126 -6.44 1.12 14.61
C GLU A 126 -7.85 0.66 14.25
N TYR A 127 -8.45 1.28 13.23
CA TYR A 127 -9.73 0.87 12.69
C TYR A 127 -9.65 -0.58 12.18
N MET A 128 -8.63 -0.92 11.40
CA MET A 128 -8.39 -2.27 10.91
C MET A 128 -8.24 -3.29 12.04
N ARG A 129 -7.45 -2.98 13.07
CA ARG A 129 -7.26 -3.83 14.26
C ARG A 129 -8.59 -4.10 14.99
N ARG A 130 -9.44 -3.07 15.10
CA ARG A 130 -10.73 -3.16 15.82
C ARG A 130 -11.77 -3.97 15.04
N TRP A 131 -11.83 -3.77 13.72
CA TRP A 131 -12.84 -4.41 12.87
C TRP A 131 -12.46 -5.80 12.38
N ALA A 132 -11.16 -6.12 12.33
CA ALA A 132 -10.67 -7.42 11.90
C ALA A 132 -9.58 -7.93 12.87
N PRO A 133 -9.97 -8.56 13.99
CA PRO A 133 -9.03 -9.04 15.01
C PRO A 133 -7.94 -9.98 14.46
N GLY A 134 -8.25 -10.74 13.41
CA GLY A 134 -7.29 -11.61 12.72
C GLY A 134 -6.11 -10.88 12.04
N PHE A 135 -6.21 -9.57 11.83
CA PHE A 135 -5.13 -8.71 11.32
C PHE A 135 -4.45 -7.90 12.42
N GLY A 136 -4.86 -8.05 13.69
CA GLY A 136 -4.33 -7.29 14.82
C GLY A 136 -2.80 -7.32 14.94
N PRO A 137 -2.15 -8.52 14.93
CA PRO A 137 -0.68 -8.60 15.02
C PRO A 137 0.05 -7.87 13.88
N ALA A 138 -0.51 -7.92 12.67
CA ALA A 138 0.02 -7.22 11.51
C ALA A 138 -0.13 -5.70 11.67
N ALA A 139 -1.32 -5.22 12.05
CA ALA A 139 -1.59 -3.80 12.28
C ALA A 139 -0.73 -3.22 13.42
N ASP A 140 -0.57 -3.97 14.53
CA ASP A 140 0.24 -3.54 15.67
C ASP A 140 1.72 -3.37 15.32
N THR A 141 2.24 -4.18 14.40
CA THR A 141 3.62 -4.04 13.90
C THR A 141 3.83 -2.67 13.25
N PHE A 142 2.89 -2.22 12.42
CA PHE A 142 2.96 -0.92 11.76
C PHE A 142 2.64 0.24 12.72
N LEU A 143 1.67 0.06 13.62
CA LEU A 143 1.34 1.07 14.64
C LEU A 143 2.54 1.39 15.54
N LYS A 144 3.32 0.38 15.93
CA LYS A 144 4.56 0.57 16.70
C LYS A 144 5.58 1.44 15.97
N ARG A 145 5.71 1.29 14.64
CA ARG A 145 6.63 2.11 13.83
C ARG A 145 6.20 3.56 13.64
N ILE A 146 4.89 3.81 13.68
CA ILE A 146 4.35 5.17 13.51
C ILE A 146 4.36 5.94 14.84
N ARG A 147 4.27 5.23 15.98
CA ARG A 147 4.18 5.80 17.32
C ARG A 147 5.50 5.82 18.10
N GLY A 148 6.44 4.96 17.74
CA GLY A 148 7.80 4.94 18.28
C GLY A 148 8.67 5.96 17.57
#